data_AF-A0A4Y7PXG0-F1
#
_entry.id   AF-A0A4Y7PXG0-F1
#
_cell.length_a   1.000
_cell.length_b   1.000
_cell.length_c   1.000
_cell.angle_alpha   90.00
_cell.angle_beta   90.00
_cell.angle_gamma   90.00
#
_symmetry.space_group_name_H-M   'P 1'
#
loop_
_entity.id
_entity.type
_entity.pdbx_description
1 polymer ?
#
loop_
_entity_poly.entity_id
_entity_poly.type
_entity_poly.pdbx_seq_one_letter_code
_entity_poly.pdbx_strand_id
1 'polypeptide(L)'
;MGLPNGVYTITNIHCWNVAYLPSTDDREQVVGKVPSESDATSTVSNAMSLIPSSDDRYVIRDPKSDRCIRPRFSAQSRAGDAVQASYGSSDPFYWKIIQHADGSYLSNEQGFTCEIEFQGFDPRYVFHFQEPILIEYGHDVIAKSYIPRVRSGQDKPNRLYPVLRIEDWLRFQDLARAVMQEADVTVVLRATGFQCFREGDANFSSDTFTFETRSKLKGFDSFRRGVQLNDVVVLGSKIDGATGRPYLDARAVTVFSSLSMVEIKASMSVDVYYVHASLDPSREPDHYKIGVATIQDLYLTPDRKVRENLEWKFLPPGTELNRDICQFVSKYLTTDEEFELLLHVKDITTNICGHTIVLPDLRKVKATTRGRNSPFVTRSHVYLRAAPSFLFKQTSVTFDVANPVDGPLTILSIESLSSIGDGIQVHLQCRFGSFTVPGPRGETRRSPMISNAKIVKGYWKALRFVIRRLFGLKGPGPV
;
A
#
# COMPACT_ATOMS: atom_id res chain seq x y z
N MET A 1 47.83 -15.36 -19.23
CA MET A 1 47.17 -14.05 -19.08
C MET A 1 45.68 -14.31 -18.97
N GLY A 2 45.09 -13.97 -17.82
CA GLY A 2 43.66 -14.08 -17.60
C GLY A 2 42.86 -13.03 -18.39
N LEU A 3 41.54 -13.16 -18.42
CA LEU A 3 40.67 -12.06 -18.83
C LEU A 3 41.03 -10.81 -18.01
N PRO A 4 41.10 -9.61 -18.60
CA PRO A 4 41.18 -8.40 -17.80
C PRO A 4 39.99 -8.32 -16.84
N ASN A 5 40.10 -7.59 -15.73
CA ASN A 5 38.96 -7.50 -14.81
C ASN A 5 37.79 -6.78 -15.49
N GLY A 6 36.61 -7.41 -15.51
CA GLY A 6 35.43 -6.86 -16.17
C GLY A 6 34.21 -7.77 -16.06
N VAL A 7 33.03 -7.17 -16.20
CA VAL A 7 31.78 -7.93 -16.36
C VAL A 7 31.65 -8.32 -17.82
N TYR A 8 31.50 -9.61 -18.05
CA TYR A 8 31.36 -10.17 -19.39
C TYR A 8 29.96 -10.68 -19.61
N THR A 9 29.35 -10.27 -20.71
CA THR A 9 28.16 -10.95 -21.24
C THR A 9 28.60 -11.89 -22.36
N ILE A 10 28.28 -13.18 -22.22
CA ILE A 10 28.54 -14.20 -23.25
C ILE A 10 27.23 -14.50 -23.98
N THR A 11 27.06 -13.99 -25.20
CA THR A 11 25.83 -14.21 -25.99
C THR A 11 26.07 -15.13 -27.17
N ASN A 12 25.21 -16.14 -27.30
CA ASN A 12 24.98 -16.86 -28.56
C ASN A 12 23.66 -16.34 -29.16
N ILE A 13 23.73 -15.78 -30.38
CA ILE A 13 22.59 -15.14 -31.05
C ILE A 13 21.42 -16.13 -31.26
N HIS A 14 21.68 -17.44 -31.32
CA HIS A 14 20.68 -18.47 -31.54
C HIS A 14 19.96 -18.97 -30.27
N CYS A 15 20.51 -18.74 -29.06
CA CYS A 15 19.97 -19.31 -27.82
C CYS A 15 19.80 -18.33 -26.65
N TRP A 16 20.14 -17.04 -26.86
CA TRP A 16 19.94 -15.96 -25.88
C TRP A 16 20.48 -16.31 -24.49
N ASN A 17 21.68 -16.90 -24.44
CA ASN A 17 22.36 -17.11 -23.18
C ASN A 17 22.91 -15.81 -22.64
N VAL A 18 22.76 -15.64 -21.33
CA VAL A 18 23.38 -14.58 -20.55
C VAL A 18 24.09 -15.28 -19.41
N ALA A 19 25.41 -15.18 -19.41
CA ALA A 19 26.26 -15.70 -18.36
C ALA A 19 27.11 -14.56 -17.81
N TYR A 20 27.25 -14.56 -16.49
CA TYR A 20 28.02 -13.58 -15.75
C TYR A 20 29.30 -14.26 -15.26
N LEU A 21 30.45 -13.68 -15.61
CA LEU A 21 31.76 -14.16 -15.18
C LEU A 21 32.42 -13.08 -14.30
N PRO A 22 32.34 -13.17 -12.96
CA PRO A 22 33.15 -12.35 -12.06
C PRO A 22 34.64 -12.72 -12.17
N SER A 23 35.30 -11.96 -13.04
CA SER A 23 36.69 -11.89 -13.50
C SER A 23 37.90 -12.46 -12.73
N THR A 24 37.83 -13.43 -11.81
CA THR A 24 39.04 -13.78 -11.03
C THR A 24 39.37 -15.25 -10.74
N ASP A 25 38.57 -16.26 -11.13
CA ASP A 25 39.09 -17.64 -11.13
C ASP A 25 38.49 -18.53 -12.24
N ASP A 26 39.37 -19.31 -12.89
CA ASP A 26 39.17 -19.90 -14.22
C ASP A 26 38.26 -21.15 -14.24
N ARG A 27 37.43 -21.35 -13.21
CA ARG A 27 36.68 -22.59 -12.99
C ARG A 27 35.19 -22.39 -12.74
N GLU A 28 34.68 -21.19 -12.95
CA GLU A 28 33.26 -20.92 -12.70
C GLU A 28 32.32 -21.63 -13.66
N GLN A 29 31.18 -22.03 -13.10
CA GLN A 29 30.11 -22.67 -13.85
C GLN A 29 29.23 -21.61 -14.50
N VAL A 30 29.01 -21.76 -15.81
CA VAL A 30 28.15 -20.92 -16.63
C VAL A 30 26.85 -21.65 -16.91
N VAL A 31 25.71 -21.12 -16.46
CA VAL A 31 24.40 -21.69 -16.79
C VAL A 31 23.92 -21.13 -18.12
N GLY A 32 23.70 -22.01 -19.11
CA GLY A 32 23.21 -21.60 -20.43
C GLY A 32 22.48 -22.71 -21.19
N LYS A 33 21.76 -22.33 -22.26
CA LYS A 33 21.03 -23.19 -23.21
C LYS A 33 21.91 -23.49 -24.42
N VAL A 34 22.16 -24.76 -24.72
CA VAL A 34 22.91 -25.15 -25.94
C VAL A 34 21.91 -25.42 -27.08
N PRO A 35 22.13 -24.93 -28.30
CA PRO A 35 21.31 -25.31 -29.44
C PRO A 35 21.48 -26.81 -29.73
N SER A 36 20.35 -27.52 -29.85
CA SER A 36 20.30 -28.89 -30.39
C SER A 36 20.52 -28.83 -31.91
N GLU A 37 21.31 -29.76 -32.46
CA GLU A 37 21.57 -29.88 -33.92
C GLU A 37 20.34 -30.32 -34.73
N SER A 38 19.26 -30.73 -34.09
CA SER A 38 17.97 -30.96 -34.75
C SER A 38 17.01 -29.81 -34.46
N ASP A 39 16.31 -29.33 -35.49
CA ASP A 39 15.28 -28.28 -35.45
C ASP A 39 14.03 -28.60 -34.57
N ALA A 40 14.16 -29.41 -33.52
CA ALA A 40 13.07 -29.81 -32.62
C ALA A 40 13.25 -29.27 -31.17
N THR A 41 12.72 -28.06 -30.95
CA THR A 41 11.98 -27.52 -29.77
C THR A 41 12.35 -27.80 -28.30
N SER A 42 13.38 -28.58 -27.94
CA SER A 42 13.77 -28.75 -26.52
C SER A 42 15.13 -28.11 -26.22
N THR A 43 15.14 -27.09 -25.36
CA THR A 43 16.37 -26.48 -24.81
C THR A 43 16.60 -27.01 -23.40
N VAL A 44 17.75 -27.64 -23.18
CA VAL A 44 18.17 -28.09 -21.84
C VAL A 44 19.14 -27.06 -21.28
N SER A 45 18.86 -26.55 -20.07
CA SER A 45 19.80 -25.72 -19.32
C SER A 45 20.85 -26.63 -18.68
N ASN A 46 22.11 -26.44 -19.05
CA ASN A 46 23.24 -27.17 -18.47
C ASN A 46 24.18 -26.18 -17.78
N ALA A 47 24.74 -26.59 -16.64
CA ALA A 47 25.90 -25.93 -16.04
C ALA A 47 27.12 -26.30 -16.89
N MET A 48 27.69 -25.35 -17.61
CA MET A 48 28.93 -25.48 -18.38
C MET A 48 30.11 -25.03 -17.51
N SER A 49 31.32 -25.52 -17.76
CA SER A 49 32.53 -25.04 -17.09
C SER A 49 33.41 -24.25 -18.05
N LEU A 50 33.89 -23.07 -17.61
CA LEU A 50 35.08 -22.48 -18.23
C LEU A 50 36.30 -23.24 -17.74
N ILE A 51 37.23 -23.55 -18.66
CA ILE A 51 38.51 -24.20 -18.36
C ILE A 51 39.61 -23.36 -19.01
N PRO A 52 40.67 -22.99 -18.26
CA PRO A 52 41.81 -22.29 -18.83
C PRO A 52 42.63 -23.27 -19.69
N SER A 53 43.05 -22.82 -20.87
CA SER A 53 43.97 -23.54 -21.76
C SER A 53 45.33 -22.86 -21.74
N SER A 54 46.39 -23.62 -22.02
CA SER A 54 47.81 -23.21 -22.03
C SER A 54 48.19 -22.00 -22.90
N ASP A 55 47.27 -21.46 -23.70
CA ASP A 55 47.54 -20.47 -24.75
C ASP A 55 46.75 -19.16 -24.54
N ASP A 56 46.51 -18.73 -23.30
CA ASP A 56 45.68 -17.54 -22.99
C ASP A 56 44.24 -17.62 -23.57
N ARG A 57 43.68 -18.84 -23.59
CA ARG A 57 42.35 -19.13 -24.13
C ARG A 57 41.50 -19.85 -23.09
N TYR A 58 40.23 -19.48 -22.99
CA TYR A 58 39.24 -20.23 -22.22
C TYR A 58 38.46 -21.18 -23.12
N VAL A 59 38.20 -22.38 -22.62
CA VAL A 59 37.34 -23.38 -23.25
C VAL A 59 36.05 -23.46 -22.46
N ILE A 60 34.91 -23.34 -23.12
CA ILE A 60 33.61 -23.64 -22.49
C ILE A 60 33.33 -25.12 -22.74
N ARG A 61 33.28 -25.91 -21.67
CA ARG A 61 32.98 -27.34 -21.71
C ARG A 61 31.58 -27.58 -21.18
N ASP A 62 30.77 -28.27 -21.95
CA ASP A 62 29.52 -28.84 -21.43
C ASP A 62 29.85 -30.20 -20.79
N PRO A 63 29.70 -30.36 -19.46
CA PRO A 63 30.06 -31.58 -18.78
C PRO A 63 29.21 -32.79 -19.19
N LYS A 64 28.02 -32.58 -19.79
CA LYS A 64 27.14 -33.68 -20.22
C LYS A 64 27.45 -34.23 -21.60
N SER A 65 27.94 -33.40 -22.52
CA SER A 65 28.23 -33.80 -23.90
C SER A 65 29.72 -33.94 -24.20
N ASP A 66 30.58 -33.58 -23.24
CA ASP A 66 32.04 -33.46 -23.37
C ASP A 66 32.52 -32.54 -24.50
N ARG A 67 31.60 -31.81 -25.12
CA ARG A 67 31.90 -30.87 -26.20
C ARG A 67 32.62 -29.66 -25.61
N CYS A 68 33.77 -29.34 -26.19
CA CYS A 68 34.60 -28.20 -25.86
C CYS A 68 34.50 -27.14 -26.96
N ILE A 69 34.07 -25.94 -26.61
CA ILE A 69 34.01 -24.81 -27.54
C ILE A 69 35.22 -23.92 -27.30
N ARG A 70 36.01 -23.69 -28.35
CA ARG A 70 37.25 -22.88 -28.31
C ARG A 70 37.04 -21.53 -29.00
N PRO A 71 36.64 -20.46 -28.30
CA PRO A 71 36.64 -19.12 -28.87
C PRO A 71 38.06 -18.70 -29.31
N ARG A 72 38.18 -18.04 -30.47
CA ARG A 72 39.41 -17.35 -30.92
C ARG A 72 39.36 -15.90 -30.43
N PHE A 73 40.42 -15.44 -29.76
CA PHE A 73 40.55 -14.07 -29.27
C PHE A 73 41.62 -13.33 -30.08
N SER A 74 41.38 -12.07 -30.46
CA SER A 74 42.40 -11.13 -30.94
C SER A 74 42.25 -9.79 -30.21
N ALA A 75 43.32 -9.25 -29.64
CA ALA A 75 43.31 -7.91 -29.04
C ALA A 75 44.64 -7.20 -29.32
N GLN A 76 44.55 -5.99 -29.90
CA GLN A 76 45.63 -5.01 -30.06
C GLN A 76 45.10 -3.64 -29.60
N SER A 77 45.56 -3.09 -28.46
CA SER A 77 45.88 -1.65 -28.28
C SER A 77 46.33 -1.30 -26.84
N ARG A 78 46.92 -0.11 -26.67
CA ARG A 78 47.69 0.40 -25.52
C ARG A 78 46.83 1.23 -24.52
N ALA A 79 47.43 1.49 -23.36
CA ALA A 79 46.86 2.22 -22.22
C ALA A 79 46.35 3.64 -22.55
N GLY A 80 45.09 3.91 -22.18
CA GLY A 80 44.49 5.26 -22.19
C GLY A 80 43.09 5.35 -22.79
N ASP A 81 42.69 4.42 -23.65
CA ASP A 81 41.38 4.48 -24.32
C ASP A 81 40.34 3.58 -23.64
N ALA A 82 39.10 4.07 -23.55
CA ALA A 82 37.94 3.23 -23.24
C ALA A 82 37.69 2.29 -24.43
N VAL A 83 38.10 1.03 -24.34
CA VAL A 83 38.00 0.07 -25.45
C VAL A 83 36.81 -0.87 -25.26
N GLN A 84 35.87 -0.76 -26.19
CA GLN A 84 34.83 -1.74 -26.48
C GLN A 84 35.48 -2.90 -27.27
N ALA A 85 35.96 -3.94 -26.57
CA ALA A 85 36.55 -5.10 -27.22
C ALA A 85 35.45 -6.03 -27.74
N SER A 86 35.23 -6.05 -29.05
CA SER A 86 34.34 -6.98 -29.73
C SER A 86 35.14 -8.16 -30.28
N TYR A 87 35.00 -9.32 -29.64
CA TYR A 87 35.63 -10.57 -30.06
C TYR A 87 34.67 -11.34 -30.97
N GLY A 88 35.07 -11.59 -32.23
CA GLY A 88 34.21 -12.20 -33.25
C GLY A 88 34.93 -13.21 -34.16
N SER A 89 34.15 -14.18 -34.65
CA SER A 89 34.49 -15.14 -35.73
C SER A 89 33.42 -15.02 -36.82
N SER A 90 33.76 -15.32 -38.07
CA SER A 90 32.84 -15.24 -39.23
C SER A 90 31.87 -16.44 -39.37
N ASP A 91 31.83 -17.37 -38.42
CA ASP A 91 30.98 -18.58 -38.49
C ASP A 91 29.55 -18.36 -37.97
N PRO A 92 28.52 -19.03 -38.52
CA PRO A 92 27.10 -18.81 -38.18
C PRO A 92 26.71 -19.13 -36.73
N PHE A 93 27.61 -19.76 -35.95
CA PHE A 93 27.43 -20.10 -34.54
C PHE A 93 28.42 -19.34 -33.63
N TYR A 94 28.74 -18.09 -33.96
CA TYR A 94 29.69 -17.32 -33.18
C TYR A 94 29.13 -16.83 -31.84
N TRP A 95 30.00 -16.79 -30.85
CA TRP A 95 29.75 -16.25 -29.52
C TRP A 95 30.36 -14.85 -29.44
N LYS A 96 29.60 -13.90 -28.88
CA LYS A 96 30.07 -12.52 -28.65
C LYS A 96 30.32 -12.34 -27.16
N ILE A 97 31.54 -11.96 -26.80
CA ILE A 97 31.91 -11.52 -25.45
C ILE A 97 32.02 -10.01 -25.51
N ILE A 98 31.20 -9.31 -24.72
CA ILE A 98 31.19 -7.86 -24.64
C ILE A 98 31.70 -7.47 -23.26
N GLN A 99 32.76 -6.67 -23.24
CA GLN A 99 33.21 -5.92 -22.07
C GLN A 99 32.49 -4.57 -22.08
N HIS A 100 31.77 -4.24 -21.01
CA HIS A 100 30.96 -3.02 -20.94
C HIS A 100 31.76 -1.87 -20.33
N ALA A 101 31.77 -0.71 -21.01
CA ALA A 101 32.20 0.58 -20.50
C ALA A 101 30.93 1.40 -20.21
N ASP A 102 30.74 1.78 -18.95
CA ASP A 102 29.64 2.54 -18.34
C ASP A 102 28.19 2.20 -18.75
N GLY A 103 27.47 1.60 -17.78
CA GLY A 103 26.02 1.37 -17.80
C GLY A 103 25.59 0.20 -18.69
N SER A 104 24.71 -0.71 -18.31
CA SER A 104 23.80 -0.76 -17.18
C SER A 104 23.22 -2.17 -17.17
N TYR A 105 23.58 -2.99 -16.20
CA TYR A 105 22.71 -3.97 -15.54
C TYR A 105 23.41 -4.39 -14.24
N LEU A 106 22.70 -4.17 -13.12
CA LEU A 106 22.84 -4.90 -11.85
C LEU A 106 24.24 -4.85 -11.22
N SER A 107 24.61 -3.71 -10.66
CA SER A 107 25.75 -3.63 -9.76
C SER A 107 25.28 -3.69 -8.31
N ASN A 108 26.10 -4.27 -7.44
CA ASN A 108 26.09 -4.12 -5.99
C ASN A 108 26.34 -2.64 -5.56
N GLU A 109 25.88 -1.65 -6.34
CA GLU A 109 26.04 -0.21 -6.12
C GLU A 109 24.72 0.51 -5.89
N GLN A 110 23.65 -0.18 -5.51
CA GLN A 110 22.56 0.48 -4.79
C GLN A 110 23.06 0.83 -3.40
N GLY A 111 23.93 1.84 -3.34
CA GLY A 111 24.26 2.49 -2.11
C GLY A 111 23.17 3.49 -1.78
N PHE A 112 22.63 3.44 -0.56
CA PHE A 112 21.78 4.52 -0.09
C PHE A 112 22.64 5.58 0.59
N THR A 113 22.30 6.84 0.39
CA THR A 113 22.99 7.94 1.05
C THR A 113 22.35 8.15 2.41
N CYS A 114 23.15 8.14 3.47
CA CYS A 114 22.70 8.58 4.80
C CYS A 114 23.30 9.94 5.12
N GLU A 115 22.68 10.72 6.02
CA GLU A 115 23.25 11.96 6.55
C GLU A 115 23.69 11.68 8.00
N ILE A 116 24.97 11.91 8.29
CA ILE A 116 25.54 11.81 9.64
C ILE A 116 25.99 13.21 10.06
N GLU A 117 25.47 13.72 11.17
CA GLU A 117 25.86 15.01 11.74
C GLU A 117 26.66 14.83 13.03
N PHE A 118 27.87 15.39 13.08
CA PHE A 118 28.71 15.42 14.28
C PHE A 118 28.49 16.74 15.03
N GLN A 119 27.75 16.69 16.12
CA GLN A 119 27.46 17.87 16.94
C GLN A 119 28.64 18.22 17.87
N GLY A 120 28.86 19.52 18.11
CA GLY A 120 29.87 20.01 19.05
C GLY A 120 31.28 20.23 18.48
N PHE A 121 31.51 19.97 17.18
CA PHE A 121 32.79 20.25 16.52
C PHE A 121 32.81 21.63 15.84
N ASP A 122 33.97 22.28 15.79
CA ASP A 122 34.16 23.51 14.99
C ASP A 122 34.09 23.16 13.48
N PRO A 123 33.46 23.99 12.63
CA PRO A 123 33.41 23.82 11.17
C PRO A 123 34.74 23.48 10.48
N ARG A 124 35.89 23.84 11.08
CA ARG A 124 37.23 23.63 10.52
C ARG A 124 37.81 22.25 10.80
N TYR A 125 37.08 21.35 11.45
CA TYR A 125 37.55 19.98 11.65
C TYR A 125 37.42 19.12 10.39
N VAL A 126 38.43 18.28 10.19
CA VAL A 126 38.52 17.28 9.13
C VAL A 126 38.40 15.91 9.76
N PHE A 127 37.53 15.08 9.18
CA PHE A 127 37.36 13.69 9.58
C PHE A 127 38.03 12.78 8.56
N HIS A 128 38.94 11.94 9.03
CA HIS A 128 39.66 10.95 8.23
C HIS A 128 39.32 9.56 8.76
N PHE A 129 38.58 8.78 7.96
CA PHE A 129 38.23 7.41 8.32
C PHE A 129 39.23 6.45 7.69
N GLN A 130 40.00 5.76 8.54
CA GLN A 130 40.95 4.73 8.10
C GLN A 130 40.22 3.40 7.83
N GLU A 131 39.12 3.16 8.54
CA GLU A 131 38.25 2.00 8.39
C GLU A 131 36.89 2.44 7.85
N PRO A 132 36.14 1.53 7.18
CA PRO A 132 34.81 1.85 6.70
C PRO A 132 33.84 2.12 7.85
N ILE A 133 32.87 3.00 7.59
CA ILE A 133 31.70 3.15 8.44
C ILE A 133 30.79 1.95 8.20
N LEU A 134 30.38 1.27 9.27
CA LEU A 134 29.58 0.06 9.24
C LEU A 134 28.16 0.35 9.73
N ILE A 135 27.18 -0.29 9.09
CA ILE A 135 25.85 -0.47 9.65
C ILE A 135 25.67 -1.94 9.99
N GLU A 136 25.22 -2.18 11.21
CA GLU A 136 24.93 -3.49 11.73
C GLU A 136 23.45 -3.62 12.09
N TYR A 137 22.93 -4.81 11.87
CA TYR A 137 21.62 -5.22 12.37
C TYR A 137 21.80 -6.49 13.20
N GLY A 138 21.44 -6.43 14.49
CA GLY A 138 21.82 -7.45 15.46
C GLY A 138 23.34 -7.42 15.71
N HIS A 139 24.05 -8.46 15.28
CA HIS A 139 25.51 -8.58 15.37
C HIS A 139 26.19 -8.71 14.00
N ASP A 140 25.42 -8.58 12.92
CA ASP A 140 25.89 -8.78 11.55
C ASP A 140 26.05 -7.44 10.84
N VAL A 141 27.13 -7.27 10.09
CA VAL A 141 27.37 -6.10 9.23
C VAL A 141 26.51 -6.23 7.98
N ILE A 142 25.60 -5.28 7.77
CA ILE A 142 24.67 -5.29 6.63
C ILE A 142 25.11 -4.37 5.51
N ALA A 143 25.80 -3.28 5.83
CA ALA A 143 26.26 -2.30 4.86
C ALA A 143 27.51 -1.60 5.36
N LYS A 144 28.34 -1.12 4.42
CA LYS A 144 29.54 -0.35 4.72
C LYS A 144 29.74 0.82 3.77
N SER A 145 30.42 1.85 4.24
CA SER A 145 30.82 3.00 3.43
C SER A 145 32.29 3.32 3.63
N TYR A 146 33.03 3.41 2.53
CA TYR A 146 34.42 3.86 2.52
C TYR A 146 34.45 5.34 2.24
N ILE A 147 34.76 6.15 3.25
CA ILE A 147 34.90 7.59 3.09
C ILE A 147 36.30 8.00 3.54
N PRO A 148 37.27 8.10 2.62
CA PRO A 148 38.66 8.26 3.00
C PRO A 148 38.90 9.60 3.72
N ARG A 149 38.30 10.70 3.28
CA ARG A 149 38.46 11.99 3.96
C ARG A 149 37.31 12.91 3.65
N VAL A 150 36.70 13.51 4.67
CA VAL A 150 35.64 14.50 4.47
C VAL A 150 36.02 15.82 5.07
N ARG A 151 35.92 16.85 4.23
CA ARG A 151 35.92 18.23 4.70
C ARG A 151 34.50 18.60 5.04
N SER A 152 34.33 19.14 6.24
CA SER A 152 33.14 19.84 6.67
C SER A 152 32.79 20.92 5.63
N GLY A 153 31.61 20.82 5.01
CA GLY A 153 31.20 21.75 3.95
C GLY A 153 30.97 23.16 4.48
N GLN A 154 31.28 24.19 3.70
CA GLN A 154 31.11 25.61 4.11
C GLN A 154 29.66 25.94 4.50
N ASP A 155 28.67 25.32 3.84
CA ASP A 155 27.24 25.59 4.07
C ASP A 155 26.60 24.69 5.14
N LYS A 156 27.20 23.53 5.44
CA LYS A 156 26.71 22.54 6.43
C LYS A 156 27.88 21.89 7.15
N PRO A 157 28.45 22.56 8.16
CA PRO A 157 29.62 22.03 8.84
C PRO A 157 29.29 20.74 9.59
N ASN A 158 30.26 19.83 9.65
CA ASN A 158 30.21 18.57 10.38
C ASN A 158 29.14 17.57 9.90
N ARG A 159 28.65 17.69 8.66
CA ARG A 159 27.74 16.72 8.06
C ARG A 159 28.45 15.87 7.02
N LEU A 160 28.27 14.56 7.11
CA LEU A 160 28.77 13.56 6.18
C LEU A 160 27.61 12.94 5.43
N TYR A 161 27.84 12.60 4.17
CA TYR A 161 26.88 11.87 3.35
C TYR A 161 27.47 10.54 2.85
N PRO A 162 27.67 9.54 3.74
CA PRO A 162 28.16 8.23 3.31
C PRO A 162 27.20 7.58 2.31
N VAL A 163 27.76 7.07 1.22
CA VAL A 163 27.07 6.11 0.36
C VAL A 163 27.31 4.72 0.95
N LEU A 164 26.29 4.16 1.59
CA LEU A 164 26.34 2.85 2.24
C LEU A 164 26.02 1.76 1.25
N ARG A 165 26.99 0.90 0.95
CA ARG A 165 26.83 -0.24 0.05
C ARG A 165 26.47 -1.47 0.86
N ILE A 166 25.43 -2.19 0.44
CA ILE A 166 24.99 -3.42 1.08
C ILE A 166 26.11 -4.47 0.93
N GLU A 167 26.52 -5.08 2.03
CA GLU A 167 27.58 -6.10 2.08
C GLU A 167 27.00 -7.51 2.13
N ASP A 168 26.00 -7.73 2.98
CA ASP A 168 25.27 -8.99 3.08
C ASP A 168 23.80 -8.77 2.71
N TRP A 169 23.45 -9.27 1.54
CA TRP A 169 22.11 -9.14 0.99
C TRP A 169 21.04 -9.90 1.78
N LEU A 170 21.35 -11.11 2.28
CA LEU A 170 20.40 -11.91 3.04
C LEU A 170 20.09 -11.21 4.38
N ARG A 171 21.11 -10.64 5.01
CA ARG A 171 20.95 -9.89 6.26
C ARG A 171 20.26 -8.55 6.05
N PHE A 172 20.52 -7.89 4.92
CA PHE A 172 19.75 -6.72 4.54
C PHE A 172 18.27 -7.06 4.31
N GLN A 173 17.95 -8.21 3.70
CA GLN A 173 16.57 -8.69 3.59
C GLN A 173 15.94 -8.95 4.96
N ASP A 174 16.69 -9.50 5.91
CA ASP A 174 16.22 -9.69 7.29
C ASP A 174 15.97 -8.36 8.00
N LEU A 175 16.86 -7.37 7.85
CA LEU A 175 16.62 -6.02 8.34
C LEU A 175 15.36 -5.42 7.70
N ALA A 176 15.24 -5.48 6.38
CA ALA A 176 14.09 -4.93 5.66
C ALA A 176 12.79 -5.60 6.13
N ARG A 177 12.81 -6.93 6.33
CA ARG A 177 11.68 -7.67 6.88
C ARG A 177 11.35 -7.19 8.29
N ALA A 178 12.34 -7.02 9.16
CA ALA A 178 12.15 -6.52 10.51
C ALA A 178 11.58 -5.10 10.50
N VAL A 179 12.11 -4.20 9.66
CA VAL A 179 11.59 -2.84 9.48
C VAL A 179 10.14 -2.90 9.01
N MET A 180 9.74 -3.89 8.23
CA MET A 180 8.34 -4.02 7.82
C MET A 180 7.43 -4.71 8.85
N GLN A 181 7.96 -5.34 9.91
CA GLN A 181 7.18 -6.15 10.86
C GLN A 181 7.13 -5.56 12.27
N GLU A 182 8.18 -4.87 12.68
CA GLU A 182 8.36 -4.39 14.05
C GLU A 182 8.06 -2.89 14.16
N ALA A 183 7.74 -2.43 15.37
CA ALA A 183 7.55 -1.00 15.64
C ALA A 183 8.87 -0.23 15.62
N ASP A 184 9.90 -0.81 16.24
CA ASP A 184 11.21 -0.21 16.43
C ASP A 184 12.27 -1.25 16.11
N VAL A 185 13.03 -1.03 15.05
CA VAL A 185 14.16 -1.86 14.66
C VAL A 185 15.45 -1.14 14.99
N THR A 186 16.29 -1.75 15.81
CA THR A 186 17.55 -1.12 16.20
C THR A 186 18.64 -1.49 15.21
N VAL A 187 19.28 -0.48 14.63
CA VAL A 187 20.49 -0.60 13.82
C VAL A 187 21.64 0.11 14.53
N VAL A 188 22.84 -0.42 14.39
CA VAL A 188 24.04 0.17 14.97
C VAL A 188 24.86 0.78 13.84
N LEU A 189 25.19 2.06 13.98
CA LEU A 189 26.15 2.73 13.11
C LEU A 189 27.48 2.78 13.87
N ARG A 190 28.51 2.16 13.30
CA ARG A 190 29.83 2.03 13.91
C ARG A 190 30.90 2.59 12.99
N ALA A 191 31.77 3.43 13.53
CA ALA A 191 32.97 3.92 12.86
C ALA A 191 34.15 3.73 13.81
N THR A 192 35.15 2.96 13.39
CA THR A 192 36.35 2.63 14.16
C THR A 192 37.57 3.28 13.53
N GLY A 193 38.59 3.57 14.33
CA GLY A 193 39.89 4.04 13.84
C GLY A 193 39.84 5.36 13.06
N PHE A 194 38.86 6.23 13.32
CA PHE A 194 38.80 7.52 12.62
C PHE A 194 39.58 8.59 13.37
N GLN A 195 40.13 9.52 12.60
CA GLN A 195 40.94 10.63 13.08
C GLN A 195 40.20 11.95 12.87
N CYS A 196 40.30 12.83 13.85
CA CYS A 196 39.70 14.16 13.81
C CYS A 196 40.76 15.20 14.13
N PHE A 197 40.98 16.15 13.22
CA PHE A 197 41.98 17.20 13.40
C PHE A 197 41.54 18.49 12.71
N ARG A 198 42.08 19.63 13.15
CA ARG A 198 41.77 20.93 12.56
C ARG A 198 42.47 21.10 11.21
N GLU A 199 41.77 21.65 10.23
CA GLU A 199 42.34 21.92 8.91
C GLU A 199 43.54 22.89 9.02
N GLY A 200 44.70 22.49 8.51
CA GLY A 200 45.95 23.23 8.58
C GLY A 200 46.98 22.68 9.59
N ASP A 201 46.55 21.86 10.54
CA ASP A 201 47.45 21.25 11.53
C ASP A 201 48.00 19.91 11.02
N ALA A 202 49.04 19.96 10.18
CA ALA A 202 49.64 18.78 9.55
C ALA A 202 50.46 17.88 10.50
N ASN A 203 50.76 18.35 11.72
CA ASN A 203 51.70 17.70 12.65
C ASN A 203 51.04 17.13 13.91
N PHE A 204 49.72 17.12 14.02
CA PHE A 204 49.06 16.52 15.17
C PHE A 204 48.91 15.00 14.95
N SER A 205 49.51 14.18 15.83
CA SER A 205 49.07 12.79 15.97
C SER A 205 47.69 12.83 16.59
N SER A 206 46.64 12.85 15.77
CA SER A 206 45.30 12.74 16.29
C SER A 206 45.11 11.33 16.83
N ASP A 207 44.65 11.24 18.07
CA ASP A 207 44.15 9.98 18.63
C ASP A 207 43.17 9.33 17.65
N THR A 208 43.17 8.00 17.60
CA THR A 208 42.17 7.25 16.87
C THR A 208 40.93 7.12 17.73
N PHE A 209 39.79 7.48 17.15
CA PHE A 209 38.50 7.46 17.82
C PHE A 209 37.64 6.30 17.32
N THR A 210 36.80 5.80 18.21
CA THR A 210 35.72 4.86 17.89
C THR A 210 34.40 5.49 18.27
N PHE A 211 33.43 5.39 17.37
CA PHE A 211 32.07 5.86 17.54
C PHE A 211 31.11 4.71 17.28
N GLU A 212 30.20 4.49 18.22
CA GLU A 212 29.06 3.59 18.08
C GLU A 212 27.81 4.36 18.47
N THR A 213 26.81 4.36 17.60
CA THR A 213 25.47 4.86 17.94
C THR A 213 24.41 3.85 17.57
N ARG A 214 23.39 3.75 18.41
CA ARG A 214 22.24 2.88 18.19
C ARG A 214 21.06 3.73 17.75
N SER A 215 20.62 3.51 16.53
CA SER A 215 19.47 4.21 15.94
C SER A 215 18.28 3.27 15.88
N LYS A 216 17.09 3.78 16.22
CA LYS A 216 15.84 3.03 16.07
C LYS A 216 15.15 3.47 14.78
N LEU A 217 15.12 2.57 13.81
CA LEU A 217 14.28 2.70 12.63
C LEU A 217 12.85 2.38 13.03
N LYS A 218 11.94 3.35 12.87
CA LYS A 218 10.51 3.08 13.03
C LYS A 218 10.06 2.24 11.86
N GLY A 219 9.50 1.08 12.15
CA GLY A 219 9.06 0.15 11.13
C GLY A 219 7.67 0.45 10.58
N PHE A 220 7.22 -0.37 9.64
CA PHE A 220 5.88 -0.32 9.05
C PHE A 220 4.78 -0.58 10.08
N ASP A 221 5.06 -1.15 11.26
CA ASP A 221 4.07 -1.18 12.34
C ASP A 221 3.67 0.24 12.81
N SER A 222 4.52 1.25 12.60
CA SER A 222 4.15 2.65 12.81
C SER A 222 3.00 3.12 11.90
N PHE A 223 2.83 2.48 10.73
CA PHE A 223 1.66 2.66 9.85
C PHE A 223 0.35 2.29 10.55
N ARG A 224 0.35 1.28 11.45
CA ARG A 224 -0.87 0.83 12.15
C ARG A 224 -1.51 1.94 12.99
N ARG A 225 -0.75 2.97 13.35
CA ARG A 225 -1.21 4.11 14.16
C ARG A 225 -1.57 5.34 13.33
N GLY A 226 -1.35 5.28 12.02
CA GLY A 226 -1.35 6.44 11.13
C GLY A 226 -2.40 6.43 10.03
N VAL A 227 -3.41 5.56 10.09
CA VAL A 227 -4.46 5.48 9.07
C VAL A 227 -5.74 6.13 9.55
N GLN A 228 -6.22 7.12 8.82
CA GLN A 228 -7.54 7.72 9.02
C GLN A 228 -8.39 7.54 7.76
N LEU A 229 -9.64 7.11 7.92
CA LEU A 229 -10.58 6.91 6.83
C LEU A 229 -11.65 8.00 6.86
N ASN A 230 -11.48 8.99 6.01
CA ASN A 230 -12.36 10.14 5.91
C ASN A 230 -13.25 10.05 4.67
N ASP A 231 -14.37 10.76 4.71
CA ASP A 231 -15.18 11.07 3.55
C ASP A 231 -15.57 9.86 2.66
N VAL A 232 -16.09 8.76 3.23
CA VAL A 232 -16.62 7.65 2.41
C VAL A 232 -17.91 8.08 1.70
N VAL A 233 -17.82 8.40 0.41
CA VAL A 233 -18.91 8.87 -0.46
C VAL A 233 -19.46 7.68 -1.24
N VAL A 234 -20.74 7.39 -1.11
CA VAL A 234 -21.40 6.39 -1.96
C VAL A 234 -21.80 7.03 -3.29
N LEU A 235 -21.30 6.48 -4.39
CA LEU A 235 -21.53 6.94 -5.76
C LEU A 235 -22.68 6.21 -6.46
N GLY A 236 -23.06 5.03 -5.98
CA GLY A 236 -24.16 4.26 -6.53
C GLY A 236 -24.06 2.77 -6.23
N SER A 237 -24.76 1.96 -7.01
CA SER A 237 -24.70 0.49 -6.95
C SER A 237 -24.04 -0.07 -8.19
N LYS A 238 -23.18 -1.09 -8.01
CA LYS A 238 -22.56 -1.85 -9.10
C LYS A 238 -22.72 -3.35 -8.86
N ILE A 239 -22.51 -4.14 -9.91
CA ILE A 239 -22.42 -5.59 -9.84
C ILE A 239 -20.94 -5.95 -9.98
N ASP A 240 -20.45 -6.80 -9.09
CA ASP A 240 -19.08 -7.29 -9.16
C ASP A 240 -18.97 -8.34 -10.27
N GLY A 241 -18.08 -8.11 -11.25
CA GLY A 241 -17.99 -8.95 -12.44
C GLY A 241 -17.56 -10.39 -12.17
N ALA A 242 -16.82 -10.64 -11.09
CA ALA A 242 -16.34 -11.98 -10.74
C ALA A 242 -17.41 -12.79 -9.99
N THR A 243 -18.16 -12.15 -9.09
CA THR A 243 -19.14 -12.83 -8.24
C THR A 243 -20.59 -12.69 -8.72
N GLY A 244 -20.88 -11.75 -9.61
CA GLY A 244 -22.23 -11.40 -10.04
C GLY A 244 -23.11 -10.78 -8.95
N ARG A 245 -22.54 -10.44 -7.78
CA ARG A 245 -23.28 -9.91 -6.63
C ARG A 245 -23.21 -8.38 -6.58
N PRO A 246 -24.28 -7.72 -6.09
CA PRO A 246 -24.30 -6.27 -5.98
C PRO A 246 -23.40 -5.79 -4.83
N TYR A 247 -22.87 -4.58 -5.00
CA TYR A 247 -22.18 -3.81 -3.96
C TYR A 247 -22.46 -2.32 -4.16
N LEU A 248 -22.17 -1.51 -3.15
CA LEU A 248 -22.23 -0.05 -3.24
C LEU A 248 -20.86 0.48 -3.68
N ASP A 249 -20.85 1.11 -4.84
CA ASP A 249 -19.67 1.80 -5.34
C ASP A 249 -19.46 3.08 -4.54
N ALA A 250 -18.25 3.29 -4.04
CA ALA A 250 -17.93 4.42 -3.20
C ALA A 250 -16.51 4.91 -3.44
N ARG A 251 -16.24 6.13 -2.98
CA ARG A 251 -14.89 6.70 -2.86
C ARG A 251 -14.62 7.02 -1.41
N ALA A 252 -13.41 6.76 -0.96
CA ALA A 252 -12.98 7.12 0.38
C ALA A 252 -11.72 7.98 0.31
N VAL A 253 -11.61 8.95 1.20
CA VAL A 253 -10.39 9.72 1.37
C VAL A 253 -9.64 9.14 2.54
N THR A 254 -8.50 8.51 2.27
CA THR A 254 -7.62 8.00 3.32
C THR A 254 -6.48 8.96 3.57
N VAL A 255 -6.12 9.13 4.84
CA VAL A 255 -4.90 9.82 5.24
C VAL A 255 -3.99 8.78 5.88
N PHE A 256 -2.81 8.61 5.29
CA PHE A 256 -1.76 7.74 5.79
C PHE A 256 -0.65 8.59 6.38
N SER A 257 -0.13 8.20 7.53
CA SER A 257 1.08 8.78 8.10
C SER A 257 2.02 7.66 8.51
N SER A 258 3.28 7.81 8.15
CA SER A 258 4.34 6.91 8.59
C SER A 258 5.30 7.67 9.50
N LEU A 259 5.73 7.04 10.59
CA LEU A 259 6.85 7.53 11.40
C LEU A 259 8.18 6.92 10.92
N SER A 260 8.14 6.10 9.86
CA SER A 260 9.32 5.52 9.24
C SER A 260 10.31 6.59 8.82
N MET A 261 11.59 6.34 9.08
CA MET A 261 12.71 7.15 8.61
C MET A 261 13.04 6.87 7.13
N VAL A 262 12.45 5.81 6.56
CA VAL A 262 12.64 5.41 5.16
C VAL A 262 11.36 5.62 4.35
N GLU A 263 11.53 5.99 3.08
CA GLU A 263 10.44 6.04 2.12
C GLU A 263 9.93 4.63 1.83
N ILE A 264 8.62 4.46 1.78
CA ILE A 264 7.98 3.15 1.59
C ILE A 264 7.06 3.25 0.38
N LYS A 265 7.27 2.38 -0.59
CA LYS A 265 6.35 2.18 -1.72
C LYS A 265 5.69 0.81 -1.60
N ALA A 266 4.36 0.75 -1.44
CA ALA A 266 3.65 -0.51 -1.29
C ALA A 266 2.28 -0.55 -2.00
N SER A 267 1.94 -1.70 -2.56
CA SER A 267 0.59 -2.03 -3.02
C SER A 267 -0.05 -3.00 -2.03
N MET A 268 -1.34 -2.85 -1.76
CA MET A 268 -2.05 -3.63 -0.73
C MET A 268 -3.56 -3.69 -0.98
N SER A 269 -4.20 -4.69 -0.38
CA SER A 269 -5.65 -4.80 -0.27
C SER A 269 -6.09 -4.51 1.16
N VAL A 270 -7.20 -3.81 1.34
CA VAL A 270 -7.71 -3.42 2.66
C VAL A 270 -9.14 -3.91 2.81
N ASP A 271 -9.38 -4.78 3.78
CA ASP A 271 -10.71 -5.15 4.24
C ASP A 271 -11.08 -4.29 5.46
N VAL A 272 -12.31 -3.77 5.50
CA VAL A 272 -12.75 -2.86 6.57
C VAL A 272 -13.93 -3.43 7.32
N TYR A 273 -13.82 -3.40 8.64
CA TYR A 273 -14.77 -3.97 9.57
C TYR A 273 -15.35 -2.89 10.47
N TYR A 274 -16.67 -2.90 10.61
CA TYR A 274 -17.37 -2.17 11.66
C TYR A 274 -17.32 -2.98 12.95
N VAL A 275 -16.92 -2.32 14.04
CA VAL A 275 -16.87 -2.91 15.38
C VAL A 275 -18.18 -2.61 16.09
N HIS A 276 -18.99 -3.64 16.32
CA HIS A 276 -20.20 -3.47 17.11
C HIS A 276 -19.91 -3.83 18.56
N ALA A 277 -19.97 -2.82 19.44
CA ALA A 277 -19.84 -3.03 20.87
C ALA A 277 -21.02 -3.87 21.38
N SER A 278 -20.73 -5.05 21.91
CA SER A 278 -21.74 -5.88 22.57
C SER A 278 -22.28 -5.15 23.80
N LEU A 279 -23.57 -5.34 24.09
CA LEU A 279 -24.18 -4.86 25.35
C LEU A 279 -23.60 -5.58 26.58
N ASP A 280 -22.98 -6.74 26.38
CA ASP A 280 -22.29 -7.49 27.40
C ASP A 280 -20.77 -7.19 27.35
N PRO A 281 -20.20 -6.49 28.35
CA PRO A 281 -18.79 -6.16 28.38
C PRO A 281 -17.87 -7.38 28.53
N SER A 282 -18.40 -8.57 28.84
CA SER A 282 -17.63 -9.83 28.92
C SER A 282 -17.47 -10.53 27.57
N ARG A 283 -18.21 -10.11 26.54
CA ARG A 283 -18.18 -10.72 25.21
C ARG A 283 -17.28 -9.93 24.27
N GLU A 284 -16.47 -10.63 23.48
CA GLU A 284 -15.71 -9.99 22.41
C GLU A 284 -16.65 -9.27 21.42
N PRO A 285 -16.26 -8.08 20.92
CA PRO A 285 -17.09 -7.32 19.99
C PRO A 285 -17.30 -8.09 18.68
N ASP A 286 -18.47 -7.93 18.08
CA ASP A 286 -18.77 -8.50 16.78
C ASP A 286 -18.16 -7.63 15.67
N HIS A 287 -17.62 -8.29 14.63
CA HIS A 287 -16.91 -7.62 13.54
C HIS A 287 -17.63 -7.89 12.22
N TYR A 288 -18.10 -6.84 11.57
CA TYR A 288 -18.83 -6.96 10.31
C TYR A 288 -18.04 -6.32 9.18
N LYS A 289 -17.74 -7.09 8.13
CA LYS A 289 -17.05 -6.56 6.95
C LYS A 289 -17.98 -5.61 6.20
N ILE A 290 -17.60 -4.34 6.12
CA ILE A 290 -18.38 -3.27 5.50
C ILE A 290 -17.70 -2.68 4.25
N GLY A 291 -16.44 -3.01 4.00
CA GLY A 291 -15.68 -2.39 2.93
C GLY A 291 -14.52 -3.23 2.41
N VAL A 292 -14.18 -3.01 1.15
CA VAL A 292 -12.92 -3.45 0.53
C VAL A 292 -12.36 -2.33 -0.33
N ALA A 293 -11.06 -2.09 -0.25
CA ALA A 293 -10.32 -1.22 -1.15
C ALA A 293 -9.01 -1.89 -1.60
N THR A 294 -8.52 -1.49 -2.76
CA THR A 294 -7.18 -1.86 -3.23
C THR A 294 -6.40 -0.58 -3.41
N ILE A 295 -5.18 -0.55 -2.90
CA ILE A 295 -4.28 0.58 -2.96
C ILE A 295 -3.08 0.13 -3.78
N GLN A 296 -2.78 0.84 -4.85
CA GLN A 296 -1.63 0.56 -5.70
C GLN A 296 -0.58 1.63 -5.47
N ASP A 297 0.68 1.22 -5.32
CA ASP A 297 1.84 2.10 -5.28
C ASP A 297 1.75 3.24 -4.24
N LEU A 298 1.18 2.95 -3.06
CA LEU A 298 1.16 3.90 -1.94
C LEU A 298 2.59 4.32 -1.59
N TYR A 299 2.87 5.61 -1.76
CA TYR A 299 4.18 6.18 -1.47
C TYR A 299 4.11 6.96 -0.15
N LEU A 300 4.78 6.46 0.88
CA LEU A 300 4.88 7.10 2.18
C LEU A 300 6.27 7.70 2.33
N THR A 301 6.31 9.01 2.59
CA THR A 301 7.55 9.74 2.91
C THR A 301 7.65 9.96 4.42
N PRO A 302 8.86 9.95 4.99
CA PRO A 302 9.07 10.22 6.41
C PRO A 302 8.40 11.52 6.87
N ASP A 303 7.73 11.46 8.03
CA ASP A 303 7.07 12.59 8.70
C ASP A 303 6.01 13.34 7.89
N ARG A 304 5.54 12.76 6.77
CA ARG A 304 4.51 13.37 5.92
C ARG A 304 3.23 12.56 5.95
N LYS A 305 2.12 13.30 6.00
CA LYS A 305 0.78 12.74 5.80
C LYS A 305 0.50 12.70 4.30
N VAL A 306 0.11 11.53 3.82
CA VAL A 306 -0.24 11.28 2.42
C VAL A 306 -1.75 11.09 2.35
N ARG A 307 -2.41 11.88 1.51
CA ARG A 307 -3.86 11.84 1.33
C ARG A 307 -4.17 11.18 -0.01
N GLU A 308 -4.86 10.05 0.03
CA GLU A 308 -5.21 9.28 -1.15
C GLU A 308 -6.72 9.17 -1.32
N ASN A 309 -7.17 9.23 -2.57
CA ASN A 309 -8.56 8.97 -2.95
C ASN A 309 -8.67 7.52 -3.43
N LEU A 310 -9.35 6.70 -2.65
CA LEU A 310 -9.48 5.27 -2.92
C LEU A 310 -10.82 4.96 -3.56
N GLU A 311 -10.79 4.07 -4.55
CA GLU A 311 -11.97 3.33 -4.96
C GLU A 311 -12.32 2.31 -3.89
N TRP A 312 -13.59 2.30 -3.49
CA TRP A 312 -14.06 1.58 -2.33
C TRP A 312 -15.33 0.80 -2.66
N LYS A 313 -15.31 -0.50 -2.40
CA LYS A 313 -16.50 -1.36 -2.47
C LYS A 313 -17.16 -1.38 -1.09
N PHE A 314 -18.19 -0.55 -0.90
CA PHE A 314 -18.97 -0.50 0.34
C PHE A 314 -20.03 -1.61 0.32
N LEU A 315 -20.18 -2.34 1.43
CA LEU A 315 -20.95 -3.58 1.51
C LEU A 315 -20.57 -4.54 0.37
N PRO A 316 -19.32 -5.03 0.36
CA PRO A 316 -18.77 -5.85 -0.72
C PRO A 316 -19.56 -7.15 -0.94
N PRO A 317 -19.40 -7.81 -2.10
CA PRO A 317 -20.02 -9.10 -2.37
C PRO A 317 -19.85 -10.12 -1.25
N GLY A 318 -20.95 -10.74 -0.82
CA GLY A 318 -20.94 -11.70 0.28
C GLY A 318 -21.08 -11.10 1.68
N THR A 319 -21.22 -9.77 1.79
CA THR A 319 -21.65 -9.15 3.06
C THR A 319 -23.07 -9.58 3.37
N GLU A 320 -23.26 -10.35 4.45
CA GLU A 320 -24.59 -10.75 4.91
C GLU A 320 -25.26 -9.56 5.60
N LEU A 321 -26.33 -9.02 4.99
CA LEU A 321 -27.09 -7.93 5.59
C LEU A 321 -27.85 -8.45 6.82
N ASN A 322 -27.41 -8.02 8.00
CA ASN A 322 -28.08 -8.27 9.26
C ASN A 322 -28.54 -6.96 9.90
N ARG A 323 -29.18 -7.05 11.08
CA ARG A 323 -29.71 -5.88 11.79
C ARG A 323 -28.62 -4.87 12.12
N ASP A 324 -27.43 -5.33 12.49
CA ASP A 324 -26.35 -4.47 12.98
C ASP A 324 -25.68 -3.70 11.84
N ILE A 325 -25.49 -4.34 10.67
CA ILE A 325 -25.03 -3.67 9.45
C ILE A 325 -26.07 -2.66 8.98
N CYS A 326 -27.35 -3.01 8.99
CA CYS A 326 -28.42 -2.07 8.63
C CYS A 326 -28.46 -0.87 9.59
N GLN A 327 -28.26 -1.10 10.89
CA GLN A 327 -28.17 -0.04 11.89
C GLN A 327 -26.92 0.82 11.68
N PHE A 328 -25.77 0.23 11.37
CA PHE A 328 -24.55 0.95 11.03
C PHE A 328 -24.77 1.84 9.82
N VAL A 329 -25.28 1.32 8.70
CA VAL A 329 -25.55 2.10 7.48
C VAL A 329 -26.53 3.23 7.77
N SER A 330 -27.59 2.96 8.54
CA SER A 330 -28.56 3.97 8.94
C SER A 330 -27.90 5.08 9.76
N LYS A 331 -27.13 4.75 10.79
CA LYS A 331 -26.41 5.74 11.61
C LYS A 331 -25.39 6.50 10.76
N TYR A 332 -24.54 5.78 10.02
CA TYR A 332 -23.51 6.36 9.17
C TYR A 332 -24.07 7.39 8.18
N LEU A 333 -25.25 7.16 7.61
CA LEU A 333 -25.86 8.11 6.69
C LEU A 333 -26.56 9.27 7.41
N THR A 334 -27.21 9.03 8.55
CA THR A 334 -28.16 9.98 9.15
C THR A 334 -27.63 10.75 10.36
N THR A 335 -26.54 10.32 10.99
CA THR A 335 -25.93 10.98 12.14
C THR A 335 -24.54 11.51 11.80
N ASP A 336 -23.97 12.35 12.67
CA ASP A 336 -22.58 12.80 12.61
C ASP A 336 -21.68 12.06 13.62
N GLU A 337 -22.14 10.90 14.11
CA GLU A 337 -21.44 10.06 15.09
C GLU A 337 -20.09 9.57 14.52
N GLU A 338 -19.08 9.46 15.37
CA GLU A 338 -17.80 8.84 15.00
C GLU A 338 -17.90 7.33 15.21
N PHE A 339 -17.48 6.56 14.20
CA PHE A 339 -17.46 5.11 14.20
C PHE A 339 -16.03 4.62 14.25
N GLU A 340 -15.74 3.72 15.20
CA GLU A 340 -14.50 2.95 15.21
C GLU A 340 -14.60 1.83 14.18
N LEU A 341 -13.57 1.75 13.34
CA LEU A 341 -13.40 0.74 12.30
C LEU A 341 -12.10 -0.03 12.54
N LEU A 342 -12.10 -1.28 12.12
CA LEU A 342 -10.89 -2.10 12.07
C LEU A 342 -10.54 -2.41 10.63
N LEU A 343 -9.30 -2.11 10.26
CA LEU A 343 -8.75 -2.47 8.97
C LEU A 343 -7.95 -3.75 9.10
N HIS A 344 -8.10 -4.61 8.09
CA HIS A 344 -7.24 -5.74 7.84
C HIS A 344 -6.57 -5.50 6.49
N VAL A 345 -5.29 -5.14 6.56
CA VAL A 345 -4.45 -4.88 5.39
C VAL A 345 -3.76 -6.18 5.01
N LYS A 346 -3.93 -6.61 3.77
CA LYS A 346 -3.45 -7.90 3.26
C LYS A 346 -2.86 -7.74 1.87
N ASP A 347 -2.27 -8.80 1.36
CA ASP A 347 -1.65 -8.83 0.02
C ASP A 347 -0.62 -7.69 -0.16
N ILE A 348 0.08 -7.34 0.92
CA ILE A 348 0.99 -6.20 0.92
C ILE A 348 2.23 -6.59 0.11
N THR A 349 2.51 -5.83 -0.93
CA THR A 349 3.66 -6.02 -1.81
C THR A 349 4.45 -4.74 -1.91
N THR A 350 5.77 -4.85 -1.81
CA THR A 350 6.69 -3.71 -1.96
C THR A 350 7.84 -4.10 -2.87
N ASN A 351 8.40 -3.13 -3.60
CA ASN A 351 9.63 -3.34 -4.34
C ASN A 351 10.80 -2.84 -3.50
N ILE A 352 11.62 -3.75 -3.01
CA ILE A 352 12.85 -3.43 -2.32
C ILE A 352 13.99 -3.77 -3.27
N CYS A 353 14.70 -2.74 -3.73
CA CYS A 353 15.92 -2.88 -4.52
C CYS A 353 15.73 -3.76 -5.78
N GLY A 354 14.60 -3.59 -6.48
CA GLY A 354 14.26 -4.34 -7.70
C GLY A 354 13.49 -5.64 -7.46
N HIS A 355 13.34 -6.09 -6.21
CA HIS A 355 12.64 -7.33 -5.87
C HIS A 355 11.28 -7.05 -5.25
N THR A 356 10.24 -7.69 -5.80
CA THR A 356 8.90 -7.68 -5.20
C THR A 356 8.88 -8.61 -3.99
N ILE A 357 8.62 -8.04 -2.82
CA ILE A 357 8.52 -8.75 -1.55
C ILE A 357 7.07 -8.72 -1.08
N VAL A 358 6.54 -9.89 -0.71
CA VAL A 358 5.24 -10.02 -0.05
C VAL A 358 5.44 -9.92 1.46
N LEU A 359 4.68 -9.04 2.08
CA LEU A 359 4.74 -8.76 3.52
C LEU A 359 3.57 -9.41 4.25
N PRO A 360 3.72 -9.72 5.56
CA PRO A 360 2.63 -10.29 6.33
C PRO A 360 1.47 -9.31 6.50
N ASP A 361 0.25 -9.86 6.59
CA ASP A 361 -0.96 -9.08 6.80
C ASP A 361 -0.91 -8.28 8.11
N LEU A 362 -1.40 -7.03 8.07
CA LEU A 362 -1.62 -6.22 9.25
C LEU A 362 -3.08 -6.34 9.69
N ARG A 363 -3.29 -6.96 10.85
CA ARG A 363 -4.62 -7.13 11.47
C ARG A 363 -4.88 -6.06 12.52
N LYS A 364 -6.17 -5.74 12.70
CA LYS A 364 -6.67 -4.86 13.76
C LYS A 364 -6.07 -3.44 13.74
N VAL A 365 -5.82 -2.91 12.54
CA VAL A 365 -5.41 -1.50 12.39
C VAL A 365 -6.63 -0.64 12.72
N LYS A 366 -6.50 0.24 13.72
CA LYS A 366 -7.61 1.12 14.11
C LYS A 366 -7.75 2.25 13.12
N ALA A 367 -8.98 2.48 12.68
CA ALA A 367 -9.36 3.65 11.92
C ALA A 367 -10.64 4.22 12.50
N THR A 368 -10.89 5.50 12.27
CA THR A 368 -12.18 6.11 12.57
C THR A 368 -12.75 6.74 11.32
N THR A 369 -14.08 6.83 11.29
CA THR A 369 -14.81 7.58 10.27
C THR A 369 -15.98 8.30 10.91
N ARG A 370 -16.45 9.39 10.31
CA ARG A 370 -17.60 10.16 10.83
C ARG A 370 -18.80 9.98 9.93
N GLY A 371 -19.98 9.87 10.55
CA GLY A 371 -21.26 9.84 9.86
C GLY A 371 -21.50 11.09 9.01
N ARG A 372 -22.35 10.94 8.00
CA ARG A 372 -22.61 11.94 6.96
C ARG A 372 -23.63 13.00 7.34
N ASN A 373 -24.40 12.78 8.41
CA ASN A 373 -25.46 13.69 8.87
C ASN A 373 -26.39 14.16 7.74
N SER A 374 -26.84 13.22 6.91
CA SER A 374 -27.70 13.49 5.77
C SER A 374 -29.06 12.79 5.96
N PRO A 375 -30.03 13.46 6.61
CA PRO A 375 -31.33 12.86 6.88
C PRO A 375 -32.10 12.59 5.58
N PHE A 376 -32.69 11.40 5.49
CA PHE A 376 -33.34 10.90 4.27
C PHE A 376 -34.71 11.52 4.01
N VAL A 377 -35.64 11.35 4.95
CA VAL A 377 -37.00 11.95 4.88
C VAL A 377 -36.99 13.20 5.73
N THR A 378 -37.15 14.36 5.10
CA THR A 378 -37.15 15.65 5.82
C THR A 378 -38.54 16.03 6.28
N ARG A 379 -39.57 15.71 5.48
CA ARG A 379 -40.98 15.95 5.82
C ARG A 379 -41.89 14.86 5.26
N SER A 380 -43.00 14.63 5.96
CA SER A 380 -44.11 13.82 5.48
C SER A 380 -45.39 14.64 5.50
N HIS A 381 -46.14 14.63 4.40
CA HIS A 381 -47.42 15.30 4.27
C HIS A 381 -48.50 14.25 4.18
N VAL A 382 -49.36 14.19 5.20
CA VAL A 382 -50.46 13.24 5.26
C VAL A 382 -51.75 13.97 4.89
N TYR A 383 -52.38 13.51 3.82
CA TYR A 383 -53.66 14.00 3.34
C TYR A 383 -54.75 13.02 3.72
N LEU A 384 -55.70 13.54 4.49
CA LEU A 384 -56.92 12.82 4.82
C LEU A 384 -57.95 13.18 3.76
N ARG A 385 -58.24 12.23 2.85
CA ARG A 385 -59.48 12.32 2.08
C ARG A 385 -60.67 12.25 3.05
N ALA A 386 -61.82 12.77 2.62
CA ALA A 386 -63.04 12.89 3.41
C ALA A 386 -63.30 11.66 4.32
N ALA A 387 -63.99 11.89 5.45
CA ALA A 387 -64.16 10.97 6.59
C ALA A 387 -64.28 9.45 6.28
N PRO A 388 -64.90 8.97 5.17
CA PRO A 388 -64.91 7.54 4.85
C PRO A 388 -63.53 6.91 4.62
N SER A 389 -62.54 7.64 4.09
CA SER A 389 -61.22 7.06 3.75
C SER A 389 -60.43 6.61 4.98
N PHE A 390 -60.60 7.31 6.10
CA PHE A 390 -59.97 6.92 7.36
C PHE A 390 -60.52 5.58 7.84
N LEU A 391 -61.83 5.32 7.69
CA LEU A 391 -62.46 4.03 8.07
C LEU A 391 -61.80 2.81 7.40
N PHE A 392 -61.18 3.00 6.23
CA PHE A 392 -60.50 1.95 5.47
C PHE A 392 -59.00 1.79 5.80
N LYS A 393 -58.48 2.46 6.85
CA LYS A 393 -57.05 2.45 7.23
C LYS A 393 -56.10 2.92 6.12
N GLN A 394 -56.62 3.71 5.18
CA GLN A 394 -55.88 4.23 4.05
C GLN A 394 -55.76 5.74 4.17
N THR A 395 -54.55 6.23 3.97
CA THR A 395 -54.26 7.67 3.91
C THR A 395 -53.50 7.97 2.64
N SER A 396 -53.60 9.20 2.16
CA SER A 396 -52.78 9.64 1.04
C SER A 396 -51.56 10.38 1.57
N VAL A 397 -50.35 10.01 1.15
CA VAL A 397 -49.11 10.56 1.72
C VAL A 397 -48.15 10.98 0.62
N THR A 398 -47.46 12.10 0.82
CA THR A 398 -46.25 12.47 0.08
C THR A 398 -45.08 12.66 1.06
N PHE A 399 -43.87 12.39 0.59
CA PHE A 399 -42.65 12.56 1.35
C PHE A 399 -41.74 13.56 0.64
N ASP A 400 -41.19 14.52 1.38
CA ASP A 400 -40.07 15.31 0.90
C ASP A 400 -38.79 14.54 1.28
N VAL A 401 -38.07 14.06 0.27
CA VAL A 401 -36.89 13.21 0.46
C VAL A 401 -35.66 13.95 -0.03
N ALA A 402 -34.61 13.96 0.79
CA ALA A 402 -33.28 14.43 0.44
C ALA A 402 -32.36 13.24 0.16
N ASN A 403 -31.57 13.31 -0.92
CA ASN A 403 -30.63 12.25 -1.26
C ASN A 403 -29.43 12.25 -0.30
N PRO A 404 -29.17 11.18 0.48
CA PRO A 404 -28.03 11.10 1.38
C PRO A 404 -26.70 10.74 0.69
N VAL A 405 -26.75 10.31 -0.58
CA VAL A 405 -25.60 9.81 -1.35
C VAL A 405 -25.39 10.63 -2.61
N ASP A 406 -24.20 10.52 -3.23
CA ASP A 406 -23.87 11.29 -4.44
C ASP A 406 -24.41 10.64 -5.72
N GLY A 407 -24.78 9.36 -5.65
CA GLY A 407 -25.46 8.66 -6.72
C GLY A 407 -26.97 8.90 -6.78
N PRO A 408 -27.65 8.59 -7.91
CA PRO A 408 -29.10 8.51 -7.96
C PRO A 408 -29.62 7.46 -6.98
N LEU A 409 -30.71 7.80 -6.29
CA LEU A 409 -31.31 6.95 -5.26
C LEU A 409 -32.73 6.57 -5.65
N THR A 410 -32.96 5.29 -5.92
CA THR A 410 -34.31 4.76 -6.20
C THR A 410 -34.91 4.13 -4.95
N ILE A 411 -36.08 4.63 -4.56
CA ILE A 411 -36.79 4.22 -3.35
C ILE A 411 -37.94 3.31 -3.75
N LEU A 412 -37.91 2.08 -3.23
CA LEU A 412 -38.94 1.06 -3.49
C LEU A 412 -40.08 1.12 -2.46
N SER A 413 -39.74 1.43 -1.21
CA SER A 413 -40.71 1.53 -0.13
C SER A 413 -40.20 2.44 0.99
N ILE A 414 -41.13 3.06 1.70
CA ILE A 414 -40.85 3.81 2.92
C ILE A 414 -41.69 3.21 4.05
N GLU A 415 -41.01 2.88 5.14
CA GLU A 415 -41.63 2.58 6.43
C GLU A 415 -41.27 3.73 7.37
N SER A 416 -42.29 4.39 7.92
CA SER A 416 -42.12 5.59 8.73
C SER A 416 -42.98 5.54 9.97
N LEU A 417 -42.40 5.97 11.08
CA LEU A 417 -43.12 6.29 12.30
C LEU A 417 -43.44 7.79 12.27
N SER A 418 -44.69 8.13 12.01
CA SER A 418 -45.14 9.53 11.93
C SER A 418 -45.98 9.88 13.15
N SER A 419 -45.86 11.10 13.65
CA SER A 419 -46.70 11.62 14.74
C SER A 419 -47.86 12.45 14.19
N ILE A 420 -49.06 12.22 14.71
CA ILE A 420 -50.25 13.06 14.48
C ILE A 420 -50.53 13.83 15.77
N GLY A 421 -50.42 15.16 15.74
CA GLY A 421 -50.61 16.02 16.92
C GLY A 421 -49.57 15.76 18.03
N ASP A 422 -49.99 15.91 19.29
CA ASP A 422 -49.13 15.89 20.48
C ASP A 422 -48.71 14.47 20.93
N GLY A 423 -48.34 13.58 19.99
CA GLY A 423 -47.67 12.33 20.31
C GLY A 423 -48.38 11.04 19.90
N ILE A 424 -49.41 11.09 19.06
CA ILE A 424 -49.99 9.85 18.50
C ILE A 424 -49.07 9.34 17.39
N GLN A 425 -48.32 8.30 17.69
CA GLN A 425 -47.47 7.64 16.70
C GLN A 425 -48.27 6.68 15.83
N VAL A 426 -48.06 6.79 14.52
CA VAL A 426 -48.68 6.00 13.47
C VAL A 426 -47.57 5.38 12.62
N HIS A 427 -47.62 4.06 12.45
CA HIS A 427 -46.69 3.37 11.57
C HIS A 427 -47.28 3.30 10.16
N LEU A 428 -46.63 3.98 9.23
CA LEU A 428 -47.01 4.03 7.82
C LEU A 428 -46.07 3.14 7.00
N GLN A 429 -46.66 2.30 6.15
CA GLN A 429 -45.92 1.53 5.16
C GLN A 429 -46.44 1.89 3.77
N CYS A 430 -45.50 2.32 2.91
CA CYS A 430 -45.79 2.77 1.56
C CYS A 430 -44.86 2.04 0.57
N ARG A 431 -45.39 1.69 -0.61
CA ARG A 431 -44.61 1.13 -1.72
C ARG A 431 -44.71 2.05 -2.92
N PHE A 432 -43.60 2.20 -3.64
CA PHE A 432 -43.50 2.96 -4.88
C PHE A 432 -43.37 1.99 -6.06
N GLY A 433 -43.94 2.36 -7.21
CA GLY A 433 -43.62 1.66 -8.47
C GLY A 433 -42.18 1.99 -8.89
N SER A 434 -41.83 3.27 -8.91
CA SER A 434 -40.47 3.79 -9.01
C SER A 434 -40.46 5.23 -8.50
N PHE A 435 -39.55 5.57 -7.59
CA PHE A 435 -39.33 6.94 -7.14
C PHE A 435 -37.83 7.17 -6.99
N THR A 436 -37.26 7.91 -7.94
CA THR A 436 -35.82 8.20 -7.94
C THR A 436 -35.57 9.65 -7.53
N VAL A 437 -34.77 9.85 -6.49
CA VAL A 437 -34.21 11.16 -6.13
C VAL A 437 -32.89 11.30 -6.90
N PRO A 438 -32.69 12.36 -7.69
CA PRO A 438 -31.42 12.56 -8.40
C PRO A 438 -30.27 12.74 -7.41
N GLY A 439 -29.06 12.45 -7.85
CA GLY A 439 -27.84 12.94 -7.21
C GLY A 439 -27.47 14.33 -7.73
N PRO A 440 -26.51 15.03 -7.11
CA PRO A 440 -25.68 14.59 -5.99
C PRO A 440 -26.39 14.68 -4.62
N ARG A 441 -25.67 14.40 -3.54
CA ARG A 441 -26.19 14.50 -2.18
C ARG A 441 -26.80 15.87 -1.91
N GLY A 442 -27.90 15.87 -1.16
CA GLY A 442 -28.63 17.08 -0.77
C GLY A 442 -29.72 17.48 -1.76
N GLU A 443 -29.73 16.91 -2.97
CA GLU A 443 -30.85 17.05 -3.89
C GLU A 443 -32.14 16.55 -3.25
N THR A 444 -33.21 17.34 -3.40
CA THR A 444 -34.50 17.03 -2.81
C THR A 444 -35.54 16.74 -3.88
N ARG A 445 -36.39 15.76 -3.61
CA ARG A 445 -37.53 15.47 -4.47
C ARG A 445 -38.74 15.11 -3.61
N ARG A 446 -39.88 15.70 -3.97
CA ARG A 446 -41.16 15.27 -3.43
C ARG A 446 -41.59 13.96 -4.08
N SER A 447 -41.98 12.99 -3.28
CA SER A 447 -42.52 11.72 -3.75
C SER A 447 -43.85 11.94 -4.49
N PRO A 448 -44.20 11.07 -5.45
CA PRO A 448 -45.56 11.03 -5.97
C PRO A 448 -46.55 10.77 -4.83
N MET A 449 -47.79 11.22 -5.02
CA MET A 449 -48.88 10.98 -4.07
C MET A 449 -49.20 9.49 -3.99
N ILE A 450 -49.12 8.94 -2.78
CA ILE A 450 -49.40 7.52 -2.51
C ILE A 450 -50.81 7.43 -1.97
N SER A 451 -51.77 7.06 -2.81
CA SER A 451 -53.20 7.07 -2.47
C SER A 451 -53.60 6.08 -1.37
N ASN A 452 -52.83 5.00 -1.21
CA ASN A 452 -53.17 3.82 -0.40
C ASN A 452 -52.09 3.50 0.66
N ALA A 453 -51.54 4.52 1.33
CA ALA A 453 -50.61 4.30 2.42
C ALA A 453 -51.32 3.55 3.57
N LYS A 454 -50.78 2.38 3.95
CA LYS A 454 -51.39 1.53 4.98
C LYS A 454 -50.93 1.99 6.36
N ILE A 455 -51.90 2.23 7.25
CA ILE A 455 -51.62 2.40 8.68
C ILE A 455 -51.50 1.02 9.33
N VAL A 456 -50.28 0.63 9.66
CA VAL A 456 -49.96 -0.68 10.24
C VAL A 456 -50.18 -0.70 11.75
N LYS A 457 -49.86 0.40 12.44
CA LYS A 457 -50.02 0.56 13.90
C LYS A 457 -50.51 1.98 14.24
N GLY A 458 -51.21 2.13 15.35
CA GLY A 458 -51.68 3.45 15.84
C GLY A 458 -53.02 3.92 15.27
N TYR A 459 -53.64 3.15 14.37
CA TYR A 459 -54.88 3.50 13.68
C TYR A 459 -56.00 3.98 14.61
N TRP A 460 -56.34 3.20 15.64
CA TRP A 460 -57.45 3.53 16.54
C TRP A 460 -57.20 4.79 17.36
N LYS A 461 -55.95 5.05 17.76
CA LYS A 461 -55.57 6.28 18.45
C LYS A 461 -55.71 7.48 17.51
N ALA A 462 -55.20 7.35 16.28
CA ALA A 462 -55.30 8.39 15.26
C ALA A 462 -56.77 8.69 14.88
N LEU A 463 -57.60 7.66 14.70
CA LEU A 463 -59.02 7.81 14.36
C LEU A 463 -59.77 8.54 15.49
N ARG A 464 -59.57 8.15 16.76
CA ARG A 464 -60.19 8.85 17.91
C ARG A 464 -59.82 10.32 17.97
N PHE A 465 -58.56 10.64 17.67
CA PHE A 465 -58.09 12.02 17.64
C PHE A 465 -58.74 12.85 16.52
N VAL A 466 -58.80 12.30 15.30
CA VAL A 466 -59.43 12.97 14.16
C VAL A 466 -60.93 13.20 14.41
N ILE A 467 -61.64 12.20 14.96
CA ILE A 467 -63.05 12.34 15.35
C ILE A 467 -63.21 13.44 16.42
N ARG A 468 -62.37 13.45 17.46
CA ARG A 468 -62.42 14.50 18.49
C ARG A 468 -62.25 15.90 17.91
N ARG A 469 -61.30 16.08 16.98
CA ARG A 469 -61.06 17.37 16.32
C ARG A 469 -62.19 17.80 15.40
N LEU A 470 -62.72 16.88 14.57
CA LEU A 470 -63.78 17.20 13.60
C LEU A 470 -65.10 17.55 14.29
N PHE A 471 -65.43 16.89 15.39
CA PHE A 471 -66.69 17.09 16.10
C PHE A 471 -66.57 18.04 17.30
N GLY A 472 -65.41 18.69 17.49
CA GLY A 472 -65.19 19.60 18.62
C GLY A 472 -65.39 18.95 19.99
N LEU A 473 -65.30 17.63 20.08
CA LEU A 473 -65.54 16.88 21.31
C LEU A 473 -64.37 17.11 22.27
N LYS A 474 -64.55 18.06 23.20
CA LYS A 474 -63.68 18.18 24.39
C LYS A 474 -63.77 16.86 25.15
N GLY A 475 -62.68 16.09 25.16
CA GLY A 475 -62.55 14.94 26.05
C GLY A 475 -62.44 15.40 27.51
N PRO A 476 -62.82 14.54 28.47
CA PRO A 476 -62.57 14.82 29.89
C PRO A 476 -61.06 15.00 30.10
N GLY A 477 -60.69 15.97 30.94
CA GLY A 477 -59.31 16.27 31.28
C GLY A 477 -58.56 15.03 31.81
N PRO A 478 -57.21 15.05 31.76
CA PRO A 478 -56.39 13.94 32.22
C PRO A 478 -56.72 13.62 33.69
N VAL A 479 -56.95 12.35 33.98
CA VAL A 479 -56.86 11.76 35.32
C VAL A 479 -55.55 11.00 35.39
#